data_AF-A0A0S2CGV0-F1
#
_entry.id   AF-A0A0S2CGV0-F1
#
_cell.length_a   1.000
_cell.length_b   1.000
_cell.length_c   1.000
_cell.angle_alpha   90.00
_cell.angle_beta   90.00
_cell.angle_gamma   90.00
#
_symmetry.space_group_name_H-M   'P 1'
#
loop_
_entity.id
_entity.type
_entity.pdbx_description
1 polymer ?
#
loop_
_entity_poly.entity_id
_entity_poly.type
_entity_poly.pdbx_seq_one_letter_code
_entity_poly.pdbx_strand_id
1 'polypeptide(L)'
;MNKTVGVVIPIYNVEKYLKECLDSVINQTYKNLQVILVNDGSIDENSFNIAKEYTLKDERFILFDKKNGGHSSAKNVGIEYFSGEYILKNKTQILETNSLIEFNIEGNNPYEIYTVYKSYKAFHATNDLADFIYPSIDYIIFLDSDDYWELDCIEECVKRMNGVDVLWFDYKFLNKNKTTQMEIYNYTKEQIITPLQWLKRTREIGNYLFWYAWQGMINFTFLQKINIKFINQIIHEDHHFGIALFSMTDNIYIYPEKKYIYRFRESSISNQKQYSINTNSYLYALYIEFDKNTYELKRYQMSMNWIFTCLELIKVLKYNSNNEISILVEQTFLPTLLDRTLIIFFIDKDPLLLKNKLQELKDYFEKFHLSGAECLKYQLSYRLGQFVLSNYRSLRGLIKIVLNAKKMILNIQKEQELFQETIKNYPFITFSSSENLESRKIKKHYSYRLGKFLKNYFNIS
;
A
#
# COMPACT_ATOMS: atom_id res chain seq x y z
N MET A 1 18.10 13.73 24.52
CA MET A 1 18.89 14.01 23.29
C MET A 1 17.92 14.39 22.19
N ASN A 2 18.27 15.35 21.34
CA ASN A 2 17.46 15.73 20.20
C ASN A 2 17.51 14.59 19.15
N LYS A 3 16.37 14.01 18.80
CA LYS A 3 16.28 12.84 17.92
C LYS A 3 16.26 13.25 16.45
N THR A 4 16.84 12.49 15.54
CA THR A 4 16.77 12.80 14.10
C THR A 4 15.67 11.97 13.45
N VAL A 5 14.76 12.62 12.71
CA VAL A 5 13.64 11.96 12.03
C VAL A 5 13.87 11.95 10.52
N GLY A 6 13.95 10.74 9.94
CA GLY A 6 13.91 10.52 8.51
C GLY A 6 12.48 10.55 7.97
N VAL A 7 12.23 11.39 6.98
CA VAL A 7 10.93 11.53 6.31
C VAL A 7 11.07 11.04 4.87
N VAL A 8 10.24 10.07 4.47
CA VAL A 8 10.24 9.52 3.10
C VAL A 8 8.97 9.91 2.36
N ILE A 9 9.11 10.56 1.21
CA ILE A 9 7.98 11.08 0.41
C ILE A 9 8.07 10.55 -1.03
N PRO A 10 7.29 9.49 -1.38
CA PRO A 10 7.14 9.02 -2.75
C PRO A 10 6.39 10.04 -3.62
N ILE A 11 6.89 10.32 -4.83
CA ILE A 11 6.30 11.30 -5.77
C ILE A 11 6.03 10.63 -7.11
N TYR A 12 4.77 10.63 -7.55
CA TYR A 12 4.39 10.18 -8.89
C TYR A 12 3.14 10.90 -9.41
N ASN A 13 3.33 11.85 -10.34
CA ASN A 13 2.24 12.58 -11.01
C ASN A 13 1.27 13.28 -10.01
N VAL A 14 1.81 14.10 -9.12
CA VAL A 14 1.12 14.72 -7.98
C VAL A 14 1.29 16.25 -7.93
N GLU A 15 1.64 16.89 -9.06
CA GLU A 15 1.99 18.31 -9.13
C GLU A 15 0.96 19.25 -8.45
N LYS A 16 -0.32 18.87 -8.46
CA LYS A 16 -1.43 19.65 -7.90
C LYS A 16 -1.45 19.70 -6.37
N TYR A 17 -0.80 18.73 -5.72
CA TYR A 17 -0.88 18.52 -4.27
C TYR A 17 0.50 18.61 -3.60
N LEU A 18 1.57 18.38 -4.37
CA LEU A 18 2.91 18.24 -3.84
C LEU A 18 3.38 19.46 -3.03
N LYS A 19 3.07 20.69 -3.46
CA LYS A 19 3.47 21.90 -2.70
C LYS A 19 2.88 21.93 -1.28
N GLU A 20 1.60 21.61 -1.14
CA GLU A 20 0.92 21.57 0.17
C GLU A 20 1.51 20.47 1.06
N CYS A 21 1.78 19.29 0.49
CA CYS A 21 2.49 18.21 1.17
C CYS A 21 3.85 18.71 1.71
N LEU A 22 4.69 19.27 0.84
CA LEU A 22 6.06 19.67 1.22
C LEU A 22 6.08 20.88 2.17
N ASP A 23 5.16 21.83 2.02
CA ASP A 23 5.00 22.95 2.95
C ASP A 23 4.63 22.46 4.36
N SER A 24 3.80 21.41 4.48
CA SER A 24 3.49 20.82 5.79
C SER A 24 4.70 20.21 6.49
N VAL A 25 5.70 19.74 5.72
CA VAL A 25 6.95 19.16 6.24
C VAL A 25 7.94 20.27 6.62
N ILE A 26 8.14 21.27 5.76
CA ILE A 26 9.04 22.40 6.04
C ILE A 26 8.63 23.11 7.33
N ASN A 27 7.32 23.31 7.50
CA ASN A 27 6.75 24.09 8.59
C ASN A 27 6.51 23.30 9.88
N GLN A 28 6.89 22.01 9.96
CA GLN A 28 6.80 21.22 11.20
C GLN A 28 7.44 21.96 12.38
N THR A 29 6.83 21.93 13.55
CA THR A 29 7.38 22.53 14.77
C THR A 29 8.70 21.84 15.16
N TYR A 30 8.80 20.53 14.94
CA TYR A 30 10.03 19.77 15.06
C TYR A 30 10.98 20.00 13.88
N LYS A 31 12.21 20.43 14.14
CA LYS A 31 13.14 20.89 13.10
C LYS A 31 14.20 19.88 12.67
N ASN A 32 14.57 18.92 13.53
CA ASN A 32 15.65 17.96 13.27
C ASN A 32 15.19 16.82 12.33
N LEU A 33 15.01 17.17 11.06
CA LEU A 33 14.49 16.30 10.01
C LEU A 33 15.55 16.04 8.94
N GLN A 34 15.48 14.86 8.34
CA GLN A 34 16.17 14.48 7.12
C GLN A 34 15.12 13.99 6.13
N VAL A 35 14.93 14.69 5.02
CA VAL A 35 13.77 14.46 4.14
C VAL A 35 14.27 13.91 2.80
N ILE A 36 13.80 12.73 2.43
CA ILE A 36 14.03 12.16 1.10
C ILE A 36 12.76 12.25 0.25
N LEU A 37 12.88 12.94 -0.87
CA LEU A 37 11.91 12.94 -1.95
C LEU A 37 12.31 11.88 -2.96
N VAL A 38 11.38 11.01 -3.36
CA VAL A 38 11.67 10.00 -4.38
C VAL A 38 10.73 10.21 -5.56
N ASN A 39 11.22 10.87 -6.61
CA ASN A 39 10.51 10.94 -7.88
C ASN A 39 10.52 9.57 -8.56
N ASP A 40 9.37 8.89 -8.55
CA ASP A 40 9.16 7.56 -9.10
C ASP A 40 8.84 7.63 -10.61
N GLY A 41 9.63 8.41 -11.36
CA GLY A 41 9.46 8.56 -12.81
C GLY A 41 8.20 9.34 -13.21
N SER A 42 7.89 10.43 -12.50
CA SER A 42 6.76 11.31 -12.88
C SER A 42 6.92 11.81 -14.32
N ILE A 43 5.79 11.87 -15.02
CA ILE A 43 5.66 12.35 -16.40
C ILE A 43 4.70 13.54 -16.53
N ASP A 44 4.13 14.01 -15.41
CA ASP A 44 3.42 15.28 -15.38
C ASP A 44 4.38 16.46 -15.57
N GLU A 45 3.83 17.65 -15.77
CA GLU A 45 4.62 18.81 -16.17
C GLU A 45 5.54 19.29 -15.03
N ASN A 46 5.10 19.18 -13.76
CA ASN A 46 5.73 19.91 -12.68
C ASN A 46 6.16 19.10 -11.45
N SER A 47 5.78 17.83 -11.24
CA SER A 47 6.13 17.13 -9.98
C SER A 47 7.64 17.10 -9.73
N PHE A 48 8.43 16.77 -10.76
CA PHE A 48 9.88 16.73 -10.63
C PHE A 48 10.50 18.11 -10.42
N ASN A 49 9.96 19.15 -11.07
CA ASN A 49 10.46 20.52 -10.92
C ASN A 49 10.14 21.09 -9.53
N ILE A 50 8.95 20.81 -8.99
CA ILE A 50 8.58 21.17 -7.62
C ILE A 50 9.51 20.45 -6.63
N ALA A 51 9.80 19.17 -6.82
CA ALA A 51 10.71 18.45 -5.94
C ALA A 51 12.14 19.06 -5.94
N LYS A 52 12.64 19.46 -7.11
CA LYS A 52 13.93 20.18 -7.25
C LYS A 52 13.90 21.55 -6.55
N GLU A 53 12.82 22.31 -6.73
CA GLU A 53 12.61 23.61 -6.07
C GLU A 53 12.74 23.49 -4.54
N TYR A 54 12.04 22.52 -3.93
CA TYR A 54 12.08 22.30 -2.49
C TYR A 54 13.42 21.76 -2.01
N THR A 55 14.06 20.89 -2.80
CA THR A 55 15.41 20.39 -2.50
C THR A 55 16.43 21.53 -2.47
N LEU A 56 16.33 22.50 -3.38
CA LEU A 56 17.19 23.67 -3.39
C LEU A 56 16.89 24.62 -2.21
N LYS A 57 15.60 24.79 -1.90
CA LYS A 57 15.09 25.71 -0.87
C LYS A 57 15.57 25.33 0.54
N ASP A 58 15.53 24.04 0.90
CA ASP A 58 15.76 23.55 2.26
C ASP A 58 16.83 22.45 2.29
N GLU A 59 17.92 22.67 3.03
CA GLU A 59 19.08 21.77 3.07
C GLU A 59 18.78 20.39 3.67
N ARG A 60 17.67 20.25 4.40
CA ARG A 60 17.24 18.97 4.98
C ARG A 60 16.77 17.99 3.90
N PHE A 61 16.49 18.47 2.69
CA PHE A 61 15.93 17.68 1.61
C PHE A 61 17.02 17.04 0.74
N ILE A 62 16.76 15.84 0.24
CA ILE A 62 17.50 15.16 -0.82
C ILE A 62 16.49 14.55 -1.79
N LEU A 63 16.75 14.63 -3.09
CA LEU A 63 15.83 14.14 -4.12
C LEU A 63 16.46 13.02 -4.92
N PHE A 64 15.77 11.89 -5.00
CA PHE A 64 16.12 10.75 -5.84
C PHE A 64 15.20 10.74 -7.05
N ASP A 65 15.78 10.77 -8.25
CA ASP A 65 15.07 10.57 -9.51
C ASP A 65 15.36 9.17 -10.03
N LYS A 66 14.30 8.37 -10.25
CA LYS A 66 14.44 6.97 -10.65
C LYS A 66 13.35 6.53 -11.61
N LYS A 67 13.55 5.37 -12.22
CA LYS A 67 12.51 4.72 -13.02
C LYS A 67 11.26 4.43 -12.20
N ASN A 68 10.09 4.51 -12.84
CA ASN A 68 8.84 4.13 -12.21
C ASN A 68 8.84 2.64 -11.81
N GLY A 69 8.76 2.39 -10.51
CA GLY A 69 8.70 1.05 -9.90
C GLY A 69 7.52 0.89 -8.94
N GLY A 70 6.70 1.93 -8.79
CA GLY A 70 5.56 1.95 -7.89
C GLY A 70 5.90 2.47 -6.49
N HIS A 71 4.85 2.75 -5.74
CA HIS A 71 4.93 3.45 -4.46
C HIS A 71 5.79 2.72 -3.40
N SER A 72 5.71 1.39 -3.35
CA SER A 72 6.56 0.53 -2.51
C SER A 72 8.06 0.70 -2.80
N SER A 73 8.44 0.80 -4.08
CA SER A 73 9.84 0.93 -4.49
C SER A 73 10.43 2.26 -4.02
N ALA A 74 9.63 3.33 -4.05
CA ALA A 74 10.04 4.63 -3.56
C ALA A 74 10.22 4.65 -2.03
N LYS A 75 9.34 3.99 -1.27
CA LYS A 75 9.51 3.84 0.17
C LYS A 75 10.78 3.06 0.51
N ASN A 76 11.07 1.98 -0.23
CA ASN A 76 12.27 1.18 -0.03
C ASN A 76 13.56 1.96 -0.33
N VAL A 77 13.58 2.80 -1.38
CA VAL A 77 14.72 3.72 -1.63
C VAL A 77 15.00 4.59 -0.39
N GLY A 78 13.96 5.09 0.29
CA GLY A 78 14.12 5.84 1.54
C GLY A 78 14.73 5.01 2.67
N ILE A 79 14.22 3.80 2.90
CA ILE A 79 14.76 2.89 3.93
C ILE A 79 16.23 2.58 3.64
N GLU A 80 16.56 2.22 2.41
CA GLU A 80 17.92 1.84 1.98
C GLU A 80 18.89 3.01 2.03
N TYR A 81 18.44 4.22 1.66
CA TYR A 81 19.25 5.43 1.78
C TYR A 81 19.63 5.71 3.22
N PHE A 82 18.66 5.69 4.15
CA PHE A 82 18.96 5.90 5.57
C PHE A 82 19.77 4.75 6.19
N SER A 83 19.74 3.57 5.59
CA SER A 83 20.60 2.44 5.96
C SER A 83 22.02 2.50 5.38
N GLY A 84 22.31 3.47 4.51
CA GLY A 84 23.62 3.57 3.85
C GLY A 84 23.89 2.46 2.84
N GLU A 85 22.84 1.90 2.21
CA GLU A 85 22.98 0.80 1.23
C GLU A 85 23.45 1.27 -0.16
N TYR A 86 23.47 2.58 -0.41
CA TYR A 86 23.96 3.16 -1.66
C TYR A 86 25.42 3.62 -1.53
N ILE A 87 26.06 3.87 -2.67
CA ILE A 87 27.31 4.63 -2.77
C ILE A 87 27.03 5.81 -3.69
N LEU A 88 27.03 7.03 -3.15
CA LEU A 88 26.76 8.25 -3.93
C LEU A 88 28.06 8.80 -4.52
N LYS A 89 28.21 8.73 -5.84
CA LYS A 89 29.33 9.34 -6.56
C LYS A 89 28.94 10.71 -7.09
N ASN A 90 29.59 11.74 -6.59
CA ASN A 90 29.38 13.11 -7.05
C ASN A 90 29.72 13.25 -8.56
N LYS A 91 28.87 13.98 -9.29
CA LYS A 91 29.04 14.37 -10.70
C LYS A 91 29.39 15.84 -10.85
N THR A 92 29.03 16.67 -9.88
CA THR A 92 29.19 18.12 -9.93
C THR A 92 30.61 18.51 -9.52
N GLN A 93 31.36 19.13 -10.43
CA GLN A 93 32.77 19.48 -10.19
C GLN A 93 32.96 20.84 -9.52
N ILE A 94 31.97 21.73 -9.63
CA ILE A 94 32.03 23.12 -9.16
C ILE A 94 30.83 23.38 -8.26
N LEU A 95 31.09 23.90 -7.06
CA LEU A 95 30.05 24.32 -6.13
C LEU A 95 29.56 25.73 -6.50
N GLU A 96 28.41 25.81 -7.19
CA GLU A 96 27.79 27.08 -7.56
C GLU A 96 26.68 27.46 -6.59
N THR A 97 26.57 28.76 -6.26
CA THR A 97 25.47 29.26 -5.42
C THR A 97 24.13 29.08 -6.12
N ASN A 98 23.09 28.71 -5.37
CA ASN A 98 21.74 28.45 -5.88
C ASN A 98 21.65 27.31 -6.90
N SER A 99 22.53 26.32 -6.79
CA SER A 99 22.54 25.11 -7.63
C SER A 99 22.18 23.84 -6.85
N LEU A 100 21.84 22.79 -7.61
CA LEU A 100 21.73 21.42 -7.09
C LEU A 100 23.02 20.67 -7.42
N ILE A 101 23.53 19.95 -6.44
CA ILE A 101 24.64 18.99 -6.57
C ILE A 101 24.05 17.65 -7.00
N GLU A 102 24.63 17.06 -8.03
CA GLU A 102 24.17 15.79 -8.60
C GLU A 102 25.11 14.64 -8.22
N PHE A 103 24.51 13.50 -7.87
CA PHE A 103 25.20 12.25 -7.62
C PHE A 103 24.60 11.13 -8.47
N ASN A 104 25.44 10.15 -8.84
CA ASN A 104 25.02 8.86 -9.36
C ASN A 104 25.10 7.80 -8.25
N ILE A 105 24.36 6.70 -8.42
CA ILE A 105 24.58 5.47 -7.62
C ILE A 105 25.72 4.67 -8.25
N GLU A 106 26.74 4.33 -7.47
CA GLU A 106 27.75 3.34 -7.85
C GLU A 106 27.39 1.94 -7.31
N GLY A 107 27.69 0.91 -8.10
CA GLY A 107 27.45 -0.48 -7.72
C GLY A 107 25.98 -0.90 -7.87
N ASN A 108 25.41 -1.47 -6.81
CA ASN A 108 24.06 -2.03 -6.84
C ASN A 108 23.00 -0.92 -6.92
N ASN A 109 22.26 -0.86 -8.03
CA ASN A 109 21.19 0.10 -8.26
C ASN A 109 19.88 -0.62 -8.65
N PRO A 110 19.24 -1.32 -7.70
CA PRO A 110 18.10 -2.21 -7.99
C PRO A 110 16.83 -1.45 -8.42
N TYR A 111 16.78 -0.13 -8.20
CA TYR A 111 15.62 0.72 -8.53
C TYR A 111 15.84 1.62 -9.74
N GLU A 112 16.94 1.42 -10.48
CA GLU A 112 17.27 2.23 -11.66
C GLU A 112 17.20 3.74 -11.34
N ILE A 113 17.87 4.15 -10.25
CA ILE A 113 18.03 5.56 -9.86
C ILE A 113 18.95 6.23 -10.88
N TYR A 114 18.46 7.30 -11.52
CA TYR A 114 19.15 8.04 -12.55
C TYR A 114 20.09 9.09 -11.96
N THR A 115 19.56 9.91 -11.05
CA THR A 115 20.30 11.01 -10.43
C THR A 115 19.78 11.25 -9.02
N VAL A 116 20.68 11.58 -8.10
CA VAL A 116 20.35 12.09 -6.76
C VAL A 116 20.76 13.56 -6.68
N TYR A 117 19.90 14.40 -6.13
CA TYR A 117 20.08 15.84 -6.03
C TYR A 117 20.15 16.29 -4.57
N LYS A 118 21.11 17.15 -4.25
CA LYS A 118 21.25 17.80 -2.94
C LYS A 118 21.45 19.31 -3.14
N SER A 119 20.96 20.13 -2.20
CA SER A 119 21.23 21.58 -2.24
C SER A 119 22.72 21.89 -2.08
N TYR A 120 23.23 22.88 -2.81
CA TYR A 120 24.56 23.46 -2.55
C TYR A 120 24.76 23.89 -1.08
N LYS A 121 23.66 24.26 -0.40
CA LYS A 121 23.67 24.71 1.01
C LYS A 121 24.20 23.66 1.98
N ALA A 122 24.15 22.38 1.60
CA ALA A 122 24.64 21.28 2.42
C ALA A 122 26.18 21.13 2.39
N PHE A 123 26.90 21.96 1.62
CA PHE A 123 28.35 21.88 1.43
C PHE A 123 28.99 23.24 1.70
N HIS A 124 30.12 23.26 2.43
CA HIS A 124 30.86 24.47 2.75
C HIS A 124 32.00 24.73 1.76
N ALA A 125 32.60 23.67 1.21
CA ALA A 125 33.66 23.74 0.21
C ALA A 125 33.52 22.62 -0.85
N THR A 126 34.17 22.80 -2.00
CA THR A 126 34.18 21.79 -3.09
C THR A 126 34.73 20.43 -2.63
N ASN A 127 35.63 20.41 -1.65
CA ASN A 127 36.18 19.17 -1.11
C ASN A 127 35.13 18.34 -0.37
N ASP A 128 34.12 18.97 0.24
CA ASP A 128 33.03 18.30 0.96
C ASP A 128 32.18 17.42 0.03
N LEU A 129 32.25 17.67 -1.28
CA LEU A 129 31.53 16.88 -2.28
C LEU A 129 32.06 15.43 -2.38
N ALA A 130 33.30 15.18 -1.96
CA ALA A 130 33.88 13.84 -1.93
C ALA A 130 33.51 13.06 -0.65
N ASP A 131 33.12 13.76 0.41
CA ASP A 131 32.93 13.22 1.76
C ASP A 131 31.45 13.24 2.19
N PHE A 132 30.50 13.10 1.26
CA PHE A 132 29.09 13.10 1.60
C PHE A 132 28.71 11.85 2.44
N ILE A 133 28.29 12.06 3.69
CA ILE A 133 27.92 11.00 4.62
C ILE A 133 26.39 10.87 4.70
N TYR A 134 25.90 9.63 4.81
CA TYR A 134 24.50 9.34 5.07
C TYR A 134 24.06 9.92 6.42
N PRO A 135 22.91 10.62 6.47
CA PRO A 135 22.39 11.10 7.75
C PRO A 135 22.01 9.91 8.64
N SER A 136 22.51 9.92 9.88
CA SER A 136 22.03 9.00 10.92
C SER A 136 20.68 9.47 11.45
N ILE A 137 19.69 8.59 11.44
CA ILE A 137 18.34 8.87 11.93
C ILE A 137 17.98 7.93 13.08
N ASP A 138 17.21 8.44 14.05
CA ASP A 138 16.64 7.64 15.14
C ASP A 138 15.30 7.02 14.74
N TYR A 139 14.49 7.79 14.00
CA TYR A 139 13.12 7.43 13.64
C TYR A 139 12.87 7.64 12.16
N ILE A 140 11.99 6.84 11.57
CA ILE A 140 11.55 6.98 10.18
C ILE A 140 10.02 7.11 10.11
N ILE A 141 9.54 7.93 9.18
CA ILE A 141 8.11 8.15 8.91
C ILE A 141 7.87 8.37 7.41
N PHE A 142 6.71 7.95 6.91
CA PHE A 142 6.31 8.04 5.50
C PHE A 142 5.16 9.03 5.33
N LEU A 143 5.20 9.83 4.26
CA LEU A 143 4.11 10.74 3.87
C LEU A 143 3.78 10.56 2.39
N ASP A 144 2.49 10.34 2.09
CA ASP A 144 2.04 10.30 0.70
C ASP A 144 1.96 11.72 0.15
N SER A 145 2.44 11.92 -1.09
CA SER A 145 2.64 13.25 -1.68
C SER A 145 1.37 14.00 -2.09
N ASP A 146 0.20 13.38 -1.94
CA ASP A 146 -1.11 14.02 -2.09
C ASP A 146 -1.79 14.39 -0.77
N ASP A 147 -1.15 14.07 0.36
CA ASP A 147 -1.61 14.29 1.71
C ASP A 147 -0.69 15.29 2.44
N TYR A 148 -0.98 15.59 3.71
CA TYR A 148 -0.17 16.48 4.53
C TYR A 148 -0.39 16.23 6.03
N TRP A 149 0.51 16.73 6.86
CA TRP A 149 0.42 16.62 8.31
C TRP A 149 -0.09 17.89 8.98
N GLU A 150 -0.62 17.73 10.19
CA GLU A 150 -0.69 18.82 11.17
C GLU A 150 0.72 19.29 11.54
N LEU A 151 0.87 20.59 11.87
CA LEU A 151 2.20 21.21 12.04
C LEU A 151 3.00 20.67 13.24
N ASP A 152 2.34 20.07 14.22
CA ASP A 152 2.95 19.47 15.40
C ASP A 152 3.10 17.94 15.32
N CYS A 153 2.75 17.32 14.17
CA CYS A 153 2.73 15.87 13.98
C CYS A 153 4.03 15.20 14.42
N ILE A 154 5.17 15.65 13.88
CA ILE A 154 6.47 15.05 14.17
C ILE A 154 6.87 15.27 15.63
N GLU A 155 6.62 16.46 16.18
CA GLU A 155 6.96 16.78 17.56
C GLU A 155 6.21 15.88 18.54
N GLU A 156 4.90 15.70 18.32
CA GLU A 156 4.06 14.85 19.17
C GLU A 156 4.42 13.37 19.03
N CYS A 157 4.86 12.92 17.86
CA CYS A 157 5.39 11.57 17.67
C CYS A 157 6.71 11.37 18.45
N VAL A 158 7.68 12.27 18.29
CA VAL A 158 9.00 12.16 18.95
C VAL A 158 8.87 12.10 20.47
N LYS A 159 7.94 12.86 21.07
CA LYS A 159 7.65 12.82 22.52
C LYS A 159 7.23 11.44 23.03
N ARG A 160 6.67 10.60 22.16
CA ARG A 160 6.03 9.31 22.50
C ARG A 160 6.80 8.09 22.01
N MET A 161 7.88 8.27 21.24
CA MET A 161 8.70 7.16 20.74
C MET A 161 9.65 6.54 21.79
N ASN A 162 9.77 7.14 22.98
CA ASN A 162 10.67 6.61 23.99
C ASN A 162 10.17 5.26 24.53
N GLY A 163 10.98 4.21 24.39
CA GLY A 163 10.66 2.86 24.87
C GLY A 163 9.69 2.06 24.00
N VAL A 164 9.41 2.52 22.77
CA VAL A 164 8.56 1.81 21.82
C VAL A 164 9.25 1.64 20.47
N ASP A 165 8.85 0.61 19.73
CA ASP A 165 9.38 0.34 18.38
C ASP A 165 8.57 1.06 17.31
N VAL A 166 7.28 1.23 17.56
CA VAL A 166 6.32 1.80 16.62
C VAL A 166 5.35 2.71 17.37
N LEU A 167 5.01 3.84 16.77
CA LEU A 167 3.90 4.69 17.15
C LEU A 167 2.87 4.72 16.05
N TRP A 168 1.61 4.46 16.38
CA TRP A 168 0.48 4.50 15.46
C TRP A 168 -0.45 5.66 15.82
N PHE A 169 -0.58 6.63 14.91
CA PHE A 169 -1.48 7.77 15.06
C PHE A 169 -2.70 7.69 14.14
N ASP A 170 -3.73 8.51 14.41
CA ASP A 170 -4.94 8.54 13.59
C ASP A 170 -4.88 9.61 12.49
N TYR A 171 -5.87 9.61 11.62
CA TYR A 171 -5.94 10.50 10.47
C TYR A 171 -7.35 11.04 10.25
N LYS A 172 -7.43 12.14 9.49
CA LYS A 172 -8.68 12.78 9.11
C LYS A 172 -8.81 12.78 7.60
N PHE A 173 -9.98 12.42 7.11
CA PHE A 173 -10.30 12.58 5.69
C PHE A 173 -10.71 14.02 5.38
N LEU A 174 -10.06 14.66 4.40
CA LEU A 174 -10.34 16.05 4.02
C LEU A 174 -11.71 16.23 3.35
N ASN A 175 -12.06 15.33 2.44
CA ASN A 175 -13.22 15.49 1.53
C ASN A 175 -14.25 14.36 1.63
N LYS A 176 -14.26 13.61 2.75
CA LYS A 176 -15.18 12.47 2.93
C LYS A 176 -15.31 12.09 4.39
N ASN A 177 -16.48 11.67 4.83
CA ASN A 177 -16.64 11.05 6.14
C ASN A 177 -16.57 9.52 5.99
N LYS A 178 -15.47 8.93 6.45
CA LYS A 178 -15.25 7.49 6.56
C LYS A 178 -14.65 7.18 7.93
N THR A 179 -14.96 6.00 8.43
CA THR A 179 -14.34 5.49 9.66
C THR A 179 -12.86 5.22 9.44
N THR A 180 -12.02 5.67 10.36
CA THR A 180 -10.56 5.43 10.34
C THR A 180 -10.24 4.04 10.87
N GLN A 181 -9.00 3.58 10.65
CA GLN A 181 -8.58 2.30 11.22
C GLN A 181 -8.55 2.36 12.76
N MET A 182 -8.09 3.47 13.36
CA MET A 182 -8.08 3.67 14.81
C MET A 182 -9.49 3.56 15.41
N GLU A 183 -10.48 4.16 14.74
CA GLU A 183 -11.89 4.10 15.11
C GLU A 183 -12.46 2.67 14.98
N ILE A 184 -12.07 1.90 13.96
CA ILE A 184 -12.44 0.49 13.81
C ILE A 184 -11.90 -0.36 14.97
N TYR A 185 -10.64 -0.13 15.37
CA TYR A 185 -10.04 -0.77 16.54
C TYR A 185 -10.60 -0.21 17.87
N ASN A 186 -11.28 0.94 17.81
CA ASN A 186 -11.84 1.66 18.95
C ASN A 186 -10.77 1.90 20.04
N TYR A 187 -9.62 2.40 19.59
CA TYR A 187 -8.63 3.00 20.47
C TYR A 187 -8.95 4.49 20.64
N THR A 188 -9.38 4.87 21.85
CA THR A 188 -9.82 6.24 22.17
C THR A 188 -8.93 6.94 23.18
N LYS A 189 -7.91 6.25 23.70
CA LYS A 189 -6.94 6.78 24.66
C LYS A 189 -5.53 6.37 24.26
N GLU A 190 -4.58 7.24 24.59
CA GLU A 190 -3.16 6.93 24.50
C GLU A 190 -2.82 5.75 25.41
N GLN A 191 -2.06 4.79 24.88
CA GLN A 191 -1.61 3.60 25.60
C GLN A 191 -0.48 2.91 24.85
N ILE A 192 0.33 2.14 25.56
CA ILE A 192 1.28 1.21 24.95
C ILE A 192 0.62 -0.18 24.93
N ILE A 193 0.67 -0.85 23.78
CA ILE A 193 0.18 -2.21 23.61
C ILE A 193 1.28 -3.14 23.13
N THR A 194 1.13 -4.42 23.41
CA THR A 194 1.95 -5.50 22.84
C THR A 194 1.34 -6.03 21.54
N PRO A 195 2.10 -6.75 20.70
CA PRO A 195 1.55 -7.45 19.53
C PRO A 195 0.41 -8.40 19.89
N LEU A 196 0.47 -9.07 21.04
CA LEU A 196 -0.58 -9.98 21.50
C LEU A 196 -1.90 -9.24 21.76
N GLN A 197 -1.84 -8.06 22.39
CA GLN A 197 -3.01 -7.22 22.63
C GLN A 197 -3.59 -6.70 21.32
N TRP A 198 -2.74 -6.28 20.37
CA TRP A 198 -3.16 -5.91 19.02
C TRP A 198 -3.89 -7.08 18.33
N LEU A 199 -3.30 -8.27 18.29
CA LEU A 199 -3.90 -9.46 17.66
C LEU A 199 -5.22 -9.87 18.32
N LYS A 200 -5.28 -9.87 19.66
CA LYS A 200 -6.52 -10.13 20.40
C LYS A 200 -7.60 -9.15 19.98
N ARG A 201 -7.26 -7.86 19.90
CA ARG A 201 -8.19 -6.81 19.46
C ARG A 201 -8.66 -7.01 18.02
N THR A 202 -7.74 -7.32 17.10
CA THR A 202 -8.05 -7.64 15.70
C THR A 202 -9.07 -8.77 15.58
N ARG A 203 -8.92 -9.82 16.39
CA ARG A 203 -9.84 -10.97 16.43
C ARG A 203 -11.20 -10.60 17.03
N GLU A 204 -11.23 -9.80 18.10
CA GLU A 204 -12.46 -9.32 18.73
C GLU A 204 -13.32 -8.50 17.78
N ILE A 205 -12.70 -7.58 17.03
CA ILE A 205 -13.43 -6.71 16.07
C ILE A 205 -13.79 -7.44 14.76
N GLY A 206 -13.12 -8.57 14.47
CA GLY A 206 -13.34 -9.33 13.24
C GLY A 206 -12.97 -8.55 11.97
N ASN A 207 -11.94 -7.72 12.03
CA ASN A 207 -11.38 -7.01 10.89
C ASN A 207 -9.98 -7.56 10.58
N TYR A 208 -9.93 -8.53 9.67
CA TYR A 208 -8.71 -9.26 9.31
C TYR A 208 -7.91 -8.60 8.16
N LEU A 209 -8.18 -7.31 7.92
CA LEU A 209 -7.35 -6.46 7.08
C LEU A 209 -6.74 -5.37 7.96
N PHE A 210 -5.41 -5.35 8.02
CA PHE A 210 -4.63 -4.37 8.75
C PHE A 210 -3.61 -3.75 7.79
N TRP A 211 -3.44 -2.43 7.85
CA TRP A 211 -2.46 -1.69 7.05
C TRP A 211 -1.74 -0.69 7.94
N TYR A 212 -0.44 -0.50 7.71
CA TYR A 212 0.35 0.51 8.41
C TYR A 212 1.56 0.89 7.54
N ALA A 213 1.70 2.19 7.26
CA ALA A 213 2.88 2.76 6.60
C ALA A 213 3.00 4.26 6.89
N TRP A 214 2.01 5.05 6.45
CA TRP A 214 1.99 6.52 6.55
C TRP A 214 1.37 7.06 7.86
N GLN A 215 0.69 6.19 8.61
CA GLN A 215 -0.06 6.53 9.83
C GLN A 215 0.74 6.36 11.12
N GLY A 216 2.07 6.58 11.08
CA GLY A 216 2.87 6.41 12.27
C GLY A 216 4.37 6.58 12.07
N MET A 217 5.11 6.42 13.16
CA MET A 217 6.57 6.58 13.24
C MET A 217 7.21 5.27 13.71
N ILE A 218 8.39 4.94 13.19
CA ILE A 218 9.07 3.68 13.46
C ILE A 218 10.48 3.98 14.00
N ASN A 219 10.90 3.22 15.02
CA ASN A 219 12.29 3.20 15.47
C ASN A 219 13.18 2.62 14.36
N PHE A 220 14.13 3.43 13.86
CA PHE A 220 14.87 3.07 12.66
C PHE A 220 15.88 1.95 12.93
N THR A 221 16.55 1.96 14.08
CA THR A 221 17.44 0.85 14.50
C THR A 221 16.67 -0.46 14.60
N PHE A 222 15.45 -0.43 15.14
CA PHE A 222 14.56 -1.59 15.15
C PHE A 222 14.19 -2.04 13.72
N LEU A 223 13.78 -1.12 12.85
CA LEU A 223 13.44 -1.45 11.46
C LEU A 223 14.61 -2.11 10.71
N GLN A 224 15.83 -1.60 10.90
CA GLN A 224 17.05 -2.18 10.35
C GLN A 224 17.31 -3.60 10.88
N LYS A 225 17.12 -3.81 12.19
CA LYS A 225 17.31 -5.11 12.84
C LYS A 225 16.38 -6.18 12.28
N ILE A 226 15.11 -5.85 12.05
CA ILE A 226 14.12 -6.81 11.53
C ILE A 226 14.21 -6.99 10.00
N ASN A 227 14.86 -6.05 9.30
CA ASN A 227 15.15 -6.10 7.86
C ASN A 227 13.92 -6.42 6.99
N ILE A 228 12.78 -5.78 7.29
CA ILE A 228 11.58 -5.87 6.45
C ILE A 228 11.55 -4.73 5.43
N LYS A 229 11.06 -5.02 4.22
CA LYS A 229 10.88 -4.04 3.13
C LYS A 229 9.43 -4.10 2.62
N PHE A 230 8.99 -3.04 1.93
CA PHE A 230 7.73 -3.09 1.20
C PHE A 230 7.88 -4.03 0.00
N ILE A 231 6.83 -4.80 -0.31
CA ILE A 231 6.86 -5.68 -1.49
C ILE A 231 6.80 -4.81 -2.75
N ASN A 232 7.77 -4.96 -3.63
CA ASN A 232 7.83 -4.15 -4.86
C ASN A 232 6.72 -4.52 -5.86
N GLN A 233 6.25 -3.52 -6.60
CA GLN A 233 5.33 -3.66 -7.74
C GLN A 233 3.93 -4.24 -7.42
N ILE A 234 3.56 -4.34 -6.13
CA ILE A 234 2.18 -4.60 -5.74
C ILE A 234 1.48 -3.30 -5.30
N ILE A 235 0.16 -3.30 -5.37
CA ILE A 235 -0.70 -2.31 -4.68
C ILE A 235 -1.00 -2.84 -3.29
N HIS A 236 -1.35 -1.98 -2.31
CA HIS A 236 -1.70 -2.43 -0.94
C HIS A 236 -0.52 -3.06 -0.18
N GLU A 237 0.70 -2.60 -0.46
CA GLU A 237 1.95 -3.06 0.14
C GLU A 237 2.01 -2.82 1.67
N ASP A 238 1.23 -1.85 2.15
CA ASP A 238 1.08 -1.45 3.54
C ASP A 238 0.40 -2.51 4.40
N HIS A 239 -0.33 -3.45 3.80
CA HIS A 239 -0.87 -4.61 4.50
C HIS A 239 0.23 -5.58 4.92
N HIS A 240 1.10 -6.01 3.99
CA HIS A 240 2.22 -6.87 4.31
C HIS A 240 3.14 -6.19 5.31
N PHE A 241 3.61 -4.98 5.00
CA PHE A 241 4.56 -4.25 5.82
C PHE A 241 4.03 -4.03 7.24
N GLY A 242 2.77 -3.57 7.36
CA GLY A 242 2.16 -3.33 8.65
C GLY A 242 2.01 -4.59 9.51
N ILE A 243 1.51 -5.69 8.93
CA ILE A 243 1.34 -6.95 9.66
C ILE A 243 2.70 -7.51 10.09
N ALA A 244 3.68 -7.53 9.19
CA ALA A 244 5.03 -8.01 9.48
C ALA A 244 5.68 -7.16 10.58
N LEU A 245 5.64 -5.84 10.46
CA LEU A 245 6.20 -4.89 11.42
C LEU A 245 5.61 -5.14 12.82
N PHE A 246 4.29 -5.06 12.96
CA PHE A 246 3.61 -5.22 14.24
C PHE A 246 3.81 -6.61 14.86
N SER A 247 4.02 -7.65 14.04
CA SER A 247 4.34 -8.99 14.55
C SER A 247 5.72 -9.11 15.18
N MET A 248 6.64 -8.18 14.85
CA MET A 248 8.04 -8.22 15.26
C MET A 248 8.41 -7.16 16.31
N THR A 249 7.50 -6.22 16.62
CA THR A 249 7.70 -5.22 17.69
C THR A 249 7.57 -5.83 19.07
N ASP A 250 8.17 -5.21 20.08
CA ASP A 250 7.88 -5.47 21.49
C ASP A 250 6.76 -4.56 22.01
N ASN A 251 6.82 -3.26 21.66
CA ASN A 251 5.87 -2.25 22.15
C ASN A 251 5.40 -1.31 21.04
N ILE A 252 4.08 -1.09 20.99
CA ILE A 252 3.41 -0.19 20.05
C ILE A 252 2.74 0.92 20.85
N TYR A 253 3.08 2.17 20.59
CA TYR A 253 2.38 3.32 21.14
C TYR A 253 1.15 3.65 20.29
N ILE A 254 -0.01 3.67 20.92
CA ILE A 254 -1.27 4.09 20.30
C ILE A 254 -1.52 5.56 20.60
N TYR A 255 -1.66 6.37 19.56
CA TYR A 255 -1.88 7.81 19.65
C TYR A 255 -3.16 8.22 18.88
N PRO A 256 -4.35 8.22 19.50
CA PRO A 256 -5.62 8.43 18.79
C PRO A 256 -5.82 9.80 18.14
N GLU A 257 -4.88 10.73 18.28
CA GLU A 257 -4.96 12.06 17.67
C GLU A 257 -4.80 12.00 16.15
N LYS A 258 -5.59 12.83 15.46
CA LYS A 258 -5.64 12.88 13.99
C LYS A 258 -4.54 13.78 13.44
N LYS A 259 -3.32 13.25 13.32
CA LYS A 259 -2.13 14.00 12.89
C LYS A 259 -1.89 14.04 11.38
N TYR A 260 -2.64 13.24 10.64
CA TYR A 260 -2.49 13.09 9.20
C TYR A 260 -3.78 13.47 8.47
N ILE A 261 -3.67 14.33 7.47
CA ILE A 261 -4.80 14.77 6.66
C ILE A 261 -4.79 14.02 5.33
N TYR A 262 -5.67 13.03 5.25
CA TYR A 262 -5.84 12.14 4.12
C TYR A 262 -6.79 12.75 3.08
N ARG A 263 -6.28 12.99 1.88
CA ARG A 263 -7.04 13.52 0.75
C ARG A 263 -7.72 12.39 -0.02
N PHE A 264 -9.02 12.24 0.21
CA PHE A 264 -9.81 11.29 -0.59
C PHE A 264 -9.93 11.75 -2.06
N ARG A 265 -9.28 11.04 -2.99
CA ARG A 265 -9.36 11.28 -4.44
C ARG A 265 -10.04 10.12 -5.17
N GLU A 266 -11.07 10.39 -5.97
CA GLU A 266 -11.69 9.36 -6.83
C GLU A 266 -10.74 8.83 -7.91
N SER A 267 -9.81 9.66 -8.37
CA SER A 267 -8.78 9.33 -9.36
C SER A 267 -7.52 8.69 -8.78
N SER A 268 -7.52 8.28 -7.50
CA SER A 268 -6.39 7.55 -6.92
C SER A 268 -6.36 6.11 -7.42
N ILE A 269 -5.18 5.48 -7.45
CA ILE A 269 -4.97 4.10 -7.92
C ILE A 269 -5.93 3.13 -7.20
N SER A 270 -6.09 3.32 -5.88
CA SER A 270 -6.98 2.52 -5.05
C SER A 270 -8.46 2.68 -5.42
N ASN A 271 -8.92 3.90 -5.74
CA ASN A 271 -10.35 4.20 -5.97
C ASN A 271 -10.79 4.19 -7.43
N GLN A 272 -9.88 4.37 -8.40
CA GLN A 272 -10.22 4.56 -9.81
C GLN A 272 -10.64 3.24 -10.47
N LYS A 273 -11.75 3.26 -11.25
CA LYS A 273 -12.25 2.07 -11.97
C LYS A 273 -11.55 1.82 -13.31
N GLN A 274 -11.08 2.88 -13.97
CA GLN A 274 -10.37 2.87 -15.25
C GLN A 274 -9.35 4.00 -15.24
N TYR A 275 -8.08 3.70 -15.50
CA TYR A 275 -6.99 4.69 -15.50
C TYR A 275 -6.10 4.51 -16.73
N SER A 276 -5.48 5.59 -17.20
CA SER A 276 -4.53 5.54 -18.30
C SER A 276 -3.18 5.04 -17.79
N ILE A 277 -2.67 3.97 -18.41
CA ILE A 277 -1.31 3.46 -18.15
C ILE A 277 -0.41 4.02 -19.23
N ASN A 278 0.61 4.79 -18.81
CA ASN A 278 1.62 5.31 -19.72
C ASN A 278 2.73 4.28 -19.98
N THR A 279 3.53 4.52 -21.01
CA THR A 279 4.64 3.66 -21.45
C THR A 279 5.75 3.50 -20.42
N ASN A 280 5.92 4.48 -19.54
CA ASN A 280 6.97 4.50 -18.52
C ASN A 280 6.53 3.79 -17.23
N SER A 281 5.27 3.37 -17.13
CA SER A 281 4.76 2.70 -15.95
C SER A 281 5.33 1.29 -15.82
N TYR A 282 5.67 0.87 -14.60
CA TYR A 282 6.03 -0.54 -14.32
C TYR A 282 4.93 -1.54 -14.72
N LEU A 283 3.70 -1.08 -14.89
CA LEU A 283 2.55 -1.89 -15.31
C LEU A 283 2.37 -1.97 -16.82
N TYR A 284 3.14 -1.22 -17.61
CA TYR A 284 2.91 -1.11 -19.04
C TYR A 284 3.03 -2.45 -19.77
N ALA A 285 4.00 -3.28 -19.39
CA ALA A 285 4.13 -4.63 -19.96
C ALA A 285 2.88 -5.48 -19.73
N LEU A 286 2.39 -5.54 -18.48
CA LEU A 286 1.14 -6.25 -18.15
C LEU A 286 -0.08 -5.62 -18.84
N TYR A 287 -0.10 -4.30 -19.01
CA TYR A 287 -1.17 -3.62 -19.73
C TYR A 287 -1.28 -4.06 -21.19
N ILE A 288 -0.15 -4.33 -21.84
CA ILE A 288 -0.12 -4.90 -23.20
C ILE A 288 -0.62 -6.35 -23.19
N GLU A 289 -0.15 -7.18 -22.26
CA GLU A 289 -0.61 -8.58 -22.11
C GLU A 289 -2.13 -8.68 -21.91
N PHE A 290 -2.73 -7.70 -21.26
CA PHE A 290 -4.18 -7.61 -21.04
C PHE A 290 -4.95 -6.89 -22.17
N ASP A 291 -4.39 -6.79 -23.38
CA ASP A 291 -4.99 -6.10 -24.54
C ASP A 291 -5.46 -4.67 -24.22
N LYS A 292 -4.71 -3.96 -23.38
CA LYS A 292 -5.05 -2.62 -22.90
C LYS A 292 -6.37 -2.57 -22.09
N ASN A 293 -6.80 -3.70 -21.52
CA ASN A 293 -7.98 -3.78 -20.66
C ASN A 293 -7.63 -3.50 -19.20
N THR A 294 -7.79 -2.25 -18.79
CA THR A 294 -7.48 -1.76 -17.43
C THR A 294 -8.32 -2.43 -16.33
N TYR A 295 -9.53 -2.89 -16.65
CA TYR A 295 -10.41 -3.55 -15.69
C TYR A 295 -9.89 -4.95 -15.33
N GLU A 296 -9.56 -5.76 -16.34
CA GLU A 296 -8.99 -7.09 -16.11
C GLU A 296 -7.59 -7.01 -15.51
N LEU A 297 -6.75 -6.07 -15.97
CA LEU A 297 -5.46 -5.83 -15.36
C LEU A 297 -5.59 -5.48 -13.87
N LYS A 298 -6.52 -4.58 -13.48
CA LYS A 298 -6.71 -4.22 -12.07
C LYS A 298 -7.15 -5.42 -11.22
N ARG A 299 -8.00 -6.30 -11.75
CA ARG A 299 -8.37 -7.56 -11.06
C ARG A 299 -7.15 -8.46 -10.89
N TYR A 300 -6.34 -8.60 -11.93
CA TYR A 300 -5.12 -9.40 -11.90
C TYR A 300 -4.11 -8.86 -10.88
N GLN A 301 -3.90 -7.55 -10.85
CA GLN A 301 -3.06 -6.88 -9.85
C GLN A 301 -3.56 -7.07 -8.42
N MET A 302 -4.89 -7.06 -8.21
CA MET A 302 -5.47 -7.35 -6.91
C MET A 302 -5.15 -8.78 -6.47
N SER A 303 -5.29 -9.77 -7.35
CA SER A 303 -4.88 -11.16 -7.06
C SER A 303 -3.39 -11.25 -6.79
N MET A 304 -2.57 -10.64 -7.64
CA MET A 304 -1.11 -10.56 -7.52
C MET A 304 -0.68 -10.03 -6.15
N ASN A 305 -1.29 -8.91 -5.71
CA ASN A 305 -1.06 -8.33 -4.39
C ASN A 305 -1.28 -9.35 -3.27
N TRP A 306 -2.43 -10.01 -3.23
CA TRP A 306 -2.75 -10.93 -2.13
C TRP A 306 -1.88 -12.17 -2.15
N ILE A 307 -1.51 -12.67 -3.34
CA ILE A 307 -0.60 -13.82 -3.48
C ILE A 307 0.77 -13.48 -2.91
N PHE A 308 1.38 -12.37 -3.37
CA PHE A 308 2.69 -11.96 -2.87
C PHE A 308 2.66 -11.57 -1.38
N THR A 309 1.58 -10.91 -0.93
CA THR A 309 1.38 -10.63 0.50
C THR A 309 1.40 -11.92 1.33
N CYS A 310 0.70 -12.97 0.90
CA CYS A 310 0.72 -14.26 1.60
C CYS A 310 2.13 -14.88 1.59
N LEU A 311 2.77 -14.93 0.42
CA LEU A 311 4.09 -15.56 0.26
C LEU A 311 5.16 -14.88 1.13
N GLU A 312 5.24 -13.55 1.10
CA GLU A 312 6.21 -12.81 1.89
C GLU A 312 5.89 -12.84 3.39
N LEU A 313 4.60 -12.73 3.76
CA LEU A 313 4.21 -12.83 5.17
C LEU A 313 4.57 -14.21 5.73
N ILE A 314 4.38 -15.29 4.98
CA ILE A 314 4.76 -16.63 5.42
C ILE A 314 6.28 -16.74 5.65
N LYS A 315 7.11 -16.11 4.80
CA LYS A 315 8.57 -16.08 5.02
C LYS A 315 8.92 -15.40 6.33
N VAL A 316 8.29 -14.26 6.61
CA VAL A 316 8.42 -13.50 7.87
C VAL A 316 8.03 -14.38 9.07
N LEU A 317 6.90 -15.09 8.99
CA LEU A 317 6.41 -15.94 10.09
C LEU A 317 7.27 -17.19 10.31
N LYS A 318 7.82 -17.77 9.24
CA LYS A 318 8.71 -18.95 9.32
C LYS A 318 10.03 -18.63 9.99
N TYR A 319 10.54 -17.41 9.86
CA TYR A 319 11.74 -16.96 10.58
C TYR A 319 11.58 -17.07 12.11
N ASN A 320 10.34 -16.91 12.59
CA ASN A 320 9.98 -16.98 14.01
C ASN A 320 8.93 -18.09 14.27
N SER A 321 9.11 -19.28 13.68
CA SER A 321 8.07 -20.33 13.64
C SER A 321 7.61 -20.87 15.00
N ASN A 322 8.44 -20.78 16.04
CA ASN A 322 8.10 -21.21 17.40
C ASN A 322 7.51 -20.07 18.27
N ASN A 323 7.29 -18.88 17.71
CA ASN A 323 6.75 -17.74 18.43
C ASN A 323 5.21 -17.77 18.42
N GLU A 324 4.59 -17.64 19.59
CA GLU A 324 3.13 -17.53 19.77
C GLU A 324 2.53 -16.43 18.87
N ILE A 325 3.21 -15.30 18.72
CA ILE A 325 2.78 -14.18 17.86
C ILE A 325 2.71 -14.63 16.41
N SER A 326 3.70 -15.36 15.90
CA SER A 326 3.71 -15.84 14.52
C SER A 326 2.51 -16.75 14.23
N ILE A 327 2.22 -17.68 15.14
CA ILE A 327 1.07 -18.60 15.04
C ILE A 327 -0.24 -17.80 15.05
N LEU A 328 -0.36 -16.80 15.92
CA LEU A 328 -1.56 -15.97 16.01
C LEU A 328 -1.75 -15.07 14.79
N VAL A 329 -0.68 -14.48 14.25
CA VAL A 329 -0.72 -13.71 12.99
C VAL A 329 -1.19 -14.60 11.85
N GLU A 330 -0.63 -15.81 11.75
CA GLU A 330 -1.01 -16.81 10.76
C GLU A 330 -2.52 -17.10 10.81
N GLN A 331 -3.04 -17.44 12.00
CA GLN A 331 -4.45 -17.75 12.21
C GLN A 331 -5.38 -16.55 12.02
N THR A 332 -4.89 -15.34 12.30
CA THR A 332 -5.72 -14.12 12.26
C THR A 332 -5.85 -13.58 10.84
N PHE A 333 -4.76 -13.52 10.09
CA PHE A 333 -4.73 -12.81 8.80
C PHE A 333 -4.77 -13.74 7.59
N LEU A 334 -4.01 -14.85 7.59
CA LEU A 334 -3.87 -15.68 6.38
C LEU A 334 -5.19 -16.20 5.81
N PRO A 335 -6.19 -16.65 6.61
CA PRO A 335 -7.45 -17.12 6.04
C PRO A 335 -8.13 -16.08 5.15
N THR A 336 -8.15 -14.81 5.58
CA THR A 336 -8.77 -13.71 4.82
C THR A 336 -7.93 -13.31 3.61
N LEU A 337 -6.61 -13.33 3.73
CA LEU A 337 -5.70 -13.01 2.63
C LEU A 337 -5.73 -14.10 1.55
N LEU A 338 -5.72 -15.38 1.94
CA LEU A 338 -5.84 -16.54 1.05
C LEU A 338 -7.17 -16.53 0.28
N ASP A 339 -8.28 -16.24 0.96
CA ASP A 339 -9.61 -16.13 0.34
C ASP A 339 -9.62 -15.08 -0.80
N ARG A 340 -8.84 -14.01 -0.66
CA ARG A 340 -8.72 -12.96 -1.68
C ARG A 340 -7.84 -13.33 -2.87
N THR A 341 -6.96 -14.33 -2.73
CA THR A 341 -6.16 -14.83 -3.87
C THR A 341 -7.02 -15.54 -4.90
N LEU A 342 -8.17 -16.08 -4.49
CA LEU A 342 -9.10 -16.85 -5.33
C LEU A 342 -9.66 -16.06 -6.52
N ILE A 343 -9.56 -14.74 -6.51
CA ILE A 343 -9.94 -13.87 -7.64
C ILE A 343 -9.23 -14.29 -8.92
N ILE A 344 -8.00 -14.82 -8.82
CA ILE A 344 -7.20 -15.24 -9.99
C ILE A 344 -7.89 -16.32 -10.84
N PHE A 345 -8.75 -17.14 -10.23
CA PHE A 345 -9.48 -18.21 -10.94
C PHE A 345 -10.65 -17.69 -11.78
N PHE A 346 -11.07 -16.44 -11.57
CA PHE A 346 -12.03 -15.76 -12.45
C PHE A 346 -11.37 -15.02 -13.63
N ILE A 347 -10.04 -15.14 -13.78
CA ILE A 347 -9.26 -14.44 -14.80
C ILE A 347 -8.57 -15.47 -15.68
N ASP A 348 -8.79 -15.38 -16.98
CA ASP A 348 -8.24 -16.30 -17.97
C ASP A 348 -6.73 -16.10 -18.12
N LYS A 349 -6.32 -14.87 -18.49
CA LYS A 349 -4.92 -14.48 -18.68
C LYS A 349 -4.12 -14.54 -17.37
N ASP A 350 -2.94 -15.17 -17.43
CA ASP A 350 -2.01 -15.27 -16.30
C ASP A 350 -0.53 -15.13 -16.74
N PRO A 351 -0.11 -13.95 -17.23
CA PRO A 351 1.22 -13.74 -17.79
C PRO A 351 2.38 -13.97 -16.78
N LEU A 352 2.12 -13.84 -15.48
CA LEU A 352 3.12 -14.07 -14.42
C LEU A 352 3.01 -15.44 -13.74
N LEU A 353 2.17 -16.35 -14.27
CA LEU A 353 1.95 -17.69 -13.73
C LEU A 353 1.59 -17.68 -12.23
N LEU A 354 0.75 -16.73 -11.82
CA LEU A 354 0.33 -16.55 -10.43
C LEU A 354 -0.46 -17.76 -9.90
N LYS A 355 -1.23 -18.44 -10.76
CA LYS A 355 -1.93 -19.66 -10.36
C LYS A 355 -0.93 -20.75 -9.92
N ASN A 356 0.20 -20.89 -10.61
CA ASN A 356 1.25 -21.84 -10.23
C ASN A 356 1.90 -21.48 -8.89
N LYS A 357 2.07 -20.18 -8.59
CA LYS A 357 2.59 -19.71 -7.30
C LYS A 357 1.71 -20.09 -6.11
N LEU A 358 0.41 -20.33 -6.31
CA LEU A 358 -0.47 -20.81 -5.23
C LEU A 358 -0.06 -22.20 -4.70
N GLN A 359 0.71 -22.99 -5.46
CA GLN A 359 1.24 -24.26 -4.99
C GLN A 359 2.17 -24.08 -3.78
N GLU A 360 2.91 -22.96 -3.72
CA GLU A 360 3.76 -22.62 -2.57
C GLU A 360 2.94 -22.34 -1.30
N LEU A 361 1.63 -22.13 -1.43
CA LEU A 361 0.68 -21.87 -0.35
C LEU A 361 -0.18 -23.10 -0.01
N LYS A 362 0.07 -24.27 -0.63
CA LYS A 362 -0.75 -25.48 -0.51
C LYS A 362 -1.07 -25.84 0.94
N ASP A 363 -0.05 -25.96 1.78
CA ASP A 363 -0.20 -26.38 3.18
C ASP A 363 -1.15 -25.45 3.97
N TYR A 364 -1.17 -24.16 3.63
CA TYR A 364 -2.03 -23.17 4.28
C TYR A 364 -3.47 -23.22 3.78
N PHE A 365 -3.68 -23.51 2.49
CA PHE A 365 -5.02 -23.77 1.96
C PHE A 365 -5.64 -25.03 2.57
N GLU A 366 -4.85 -26.10 2.72
CA GLU A 366 -5.30 -27.35 3.36
C GLU A 366 -5.60 -27.13 4.85
N LYS A 367 -4.83 -26.27 5.53
CA LYS A 367 -5.01 -25.96 6.94
C LYS A 367 -6.28 -25.17 7.26
N PHE A 368 -6.64 -24.16 6.45
CA PHE A 368 -7.61 -23.15 6.88
C PHE A 368 -9.04 -23.31 6.37
N HIS A 369 -9.32 -24.20 5.40
CA HIS A 369 -10.67 -24.40 4.82
C HIS A 369 -11.44 -23.08 4.59
N LEU A 370 -11.16 -22.43 3.47
CA LEU A 370 -11.54 -21.04 3.22
C LEU A 370 -13.05 -20.79 3.20
N SER A 371 -13.47 -19.55 3.43
CA SER A 371 -14.89 -19.21 3.42
C SER A 371 -15.49 -19.06 2.03
N GLY A 372 -14.67 -18.83 1.01
CA GLY A 372 -15.10 -18.40 -0.32
C GLY A 372 -15.82 -17.05 -0.31
N ALA A 373 -15.61 -16.22 0.70
CA ALA A 373 -16.32 -14.95 0.86
C ALA A 373 -16.04 -14.00 -0.31
N GLU A 374 -14.79 -13.89 -0.74
CA GLU A 374 -14.40 -13.04 -1.87
C GLU A 374 -15.05 -13.52 -3.18
N CYS A 375 -15.16 -14.84 -3.38
CA CYS A 375 -15.85 -15.43 -4.53
C CYS A 375 -17.33 -15.01 -4.60
N LEU A 376 -17.99 -14.71 -3.46
CA LEU A 376 -19.37 -14.23 -3.45
C LEU A 376 -19.54 -12.90 -4.20
N LYS A 377 -18.51 -12.05 -4.25
CA LYS A 377 -18.56 -10.78 -4.99
C LYS A 377 -18.58 -10.97 -6.50
N TYR A 378 -18.16 -12.14 -6.97
CA TYR A 378 -18.14 -12.52 -8.39
C TYR A 378 -19.38 -13.30 -8.79
N GLN A 379 -20.25 -13.65 -7.83
CA GLN A 379 -21.52 -14.30 -8.14
C GLN A 379 -22.48 -13.36 -8.88
N LEU A 380 -23.33 -13.95 -9.72
CA LEU A 380 -24.40 -13.28 -10.43
C LEU A 380 -25.23 -12.37 -9.51
N SER A 381 -25.66 -12.87 -8.34
CA SER A 381 -26.45 -12.09 -7.38
C SER A 381 -25.75 -10.81 -6.93
N TYR A 382 -24.43 -10.83 -6.72
CA TYR A 382 -23.72 -9.62 -6.29
C TYR A 382 -23.54 -8.64 -7.44
N ARG A 383 -23.01 -9.12 -8.59
CA ARG A 383 -22.68 -8.27 -9.73
C ARG A 383 -23.91 -7.70 -10.43
N LEU A 384 -24.99 -8.46 -10.53
CA LEU A 384 -26.27 -7.98 -11.06
C LEU A 384 -26.82 -6.83 -10.21
N GLY A 385 -26.86 -7.00 -8.89
CA GLY A 385 -27.33 -5.93 -8.01
C GLY A 385 -26.41 -4.71 -8.04
N GLN A 386 -25.09 -4.90 -8.11
CA GLN A 386 -24.14 -3.80 -8.24
C GLN A 386 -24.32 -3.03 -9.56
N PHE A 387 -24.56 -3.74 -10.66
CA PHE A 387 -24.83 -3.14 -11.97
C PHE A 387 -26.11 -2.31 -11.96
N VAL A 388 -27.20 -2.84 -11.39
CA VAL A 388 -28.46 -2.08 -11.25
C VAL A 388 -28.26 -0.86 -10.35
N LEU A 389 -27.65 -1.02 -9.18
CA LEU A 389 -27.37 0.09 -8.25
C LEU A 389 -26.47 1.18 -8.85
N SER A 390 -25.61 0.83 -9.80
CA SER A 390 -24.75 1.80 -10.47
C SER A 390 -25.46 2.60 -11.57
N ASN A 391 -26.63 2.14 -12.06
CA ASN A 391 -27.28 2.72 -13.23
C ASN A 391 -28.75 3.14 -12.99
N TYR A 392 -29.40 2.77 -11.87
CA TYR A 392 -30.83 3.03 -11.66
C TYR A 392 -31.23 4.51 -11.54
N ARG A 393 -30.30 5.41 -11.25
CA ARG A 393 -30.58 6.82 -10.92
C ARG A 393 -30.90 7.73 -12.12
N SER A 394 -30.92 7.20 -13.34
CA SER A 394 -31.22 8.01 -14.54
C SER A 394 -31.93 7.19 -15.62
N LEU A 395 -32.74 7.85 -16.45
CA LEU A 395 -33.41 7.20 -17.58
C LEU A 395 -32.42 6.52 -18.53
N ARG A 396 -31.30 7.19 -18.85
CA ARG A 396 -30.21 6.62 -19.64
C ARG A 396 -29.64 5.36 -18.99
N GLY A 397 -29.47 5.37 -17.68
CA GLY A 397 -28.98 4.23 -16.93
C GLY A 397 -29.99 3.07 -16.88
N LEU A 398 -31.28 3.34 -16.78
CA LEU A 398 -32.33 2.33 -16.90
C LEU A 398 -32.32 1.66 -18.28
N ILE A 399 -32.22 2.44 -19.36
CA ILE A 399 -32.04 1.92 -20.72
C ILE A 399 -30.78 1.05 -20.80
N LYS A 400 -29.66 1.51 -20.22
CA LYS A 400 -28.40 0.76 -20.17
C LYS A 400 -28.54 -0.58 -19.45
N ILE A 401 -29.35 -0.65 -18.39
CA ILE A 401 -29.65 -1.89 -17.68
C ILE A 401 -30.33 -2.87 -18.63
N VAL A 402 -31.42 -2.45 -19.29
CA VAL A 402 -32.18 -3.31 -20.21
C VAL A 402 -31.30 -3.80 -21.36
N LEU A 403 -30.56 -2.90 -22.00
CA LEU A 403 -29.74 -3.25 -23.18
C LEU A 403 -28.56 -4.16 -22.86
N ASN A 404 -27.94 -4.04 -21.67
CA ASN A 404 -26.70 -4.75 -21.36
C ASN A 404 -26.85 -5.90 -20.37
N ALA A 405 -28.01 -6.09 -19.74
CA ALA A 405 -28.23 -7.14 -18.74
C ALA A 405 -27.86 -8.52 -19.28
N LYS A 406 -28.35 -8.89 -20.48
CA LYS A 406 -28.05 -10.19 -21.10
C LYS A 406 -26.55 -10.42 -21.31
N LYS A 407 -25.85 -9.44 -21.90
CA LYS A 407 -24.40 -9.51 -22.13
C LYS A 407 -23.64 -9.64 -20.81
N MET A 408 -24.03 -8.88 -19.80
CA MET A 408 -23.42 -8.96 -18.47
C MET A 408 -23.65 -10.32 -17.80
N ILE A 409 -24.87 -10.86 -17.84
CA ILE A 409 -25.21 -12.17 -17.28
C ILE A 409 -24.36 -13.25 -17.95
N LEU A 410 -24.29 -13.26 -19.28
CA LEU A 410 -23.45 -14.21 -20.04
C LEU A 410 -21.98 -14.10 -19.67
N ASN A 411 -21.45 -12.88 -19.51
CA ASN A 411 -20.06 -12.69 -19.08
C ASN A 411 -19.82 -13.22 -17.66
N ILE A 412 -20.75 -12.99 -16.73
CA ILE A 412 -20.63 -13.51 -15.36
C ILE A 412 -20.70 -15.04 -15.36
N GLN A 413 -21.60 -15.65 -16.13
CA GLN A 413 -21.70 -17.10 -16.25
C GLN A 413 -20.40 -17.71 -16.81
N LYS A 414 -19.81 -17.12 -17.85
CA LYS A 414 -18.50 -17.53 -18.38
C LYS A 414 -17.38 -17.44 -17.33
N GLU A 415 -17.33 -16.35 -16.55
CA GLU A 415 -16.34 -16.22 -15.47
C GLU A 415 -16.56 -17.28 -14.37
N GLN A 416 -17.81 -17.63 -14.08
CA GLN A 416 -18.13 -18.69 -13.11
C GLN A 416 -17.74 -20.07 -13.64
N GLU A 417 -18.00 -20.37 -14.91
CA GLU A 417 -17.57 -21.61 -15.57
C GLU A 417 -16.04 -21.73 -15.54
N LEU A 418 -15.33 -20.66 -15.92
CA LEU A 418 -13.87 -20.58 -15.87
C LEU A 418 -13.34 -20.85 -14.45
N PHE A 419 -13.94 -20.24 -13.43
CA PHE A 419 -13.58 -20.49 -12.03
C PHE A 419 -13.74 -21.97 -11.68
N GLN A 420 -14.89 -22.58 -12.01
CA GLN A 420 -15.17 -23.99 -11.70
C GLN A 420 -14.25 -24.95 -12.45
N GLU A 421 -13.83 -24.62 -13.66
CA GLU A 421 -12.89 -25.42 -14.44
C GLU A 421 -11.47 -25.30 -13.90
N THR A 422 -11.00 -24.07 -13.69
CA THR A 422 -9.61 -23.80 -13.30
C THR A 422 -9.29 -24.23 -11.87
N ILE A 423 -10.23 -24.06 -10.93
CA ILE A 423 -10.01 -24.43 -9.53
C ILE A 423 -9.90 -25.95 -9.31
N LYS A 424 -10.46 -26.77 -10.21
CA LYS A 424 -10.34 -28.25 -10.14
C LYS A 424 -8.89 -28.72 -10.21
N ASN A 425 -8.01 -27.95 -10.86
CA ASN A 425 -6.58 -28.24 -10.92
C ASN A 425 -5.86 -27.97 -9.59
N TYR A 426 -6.57 -27.43 -8.59
CA TYR A 426 -6.05 -27.05 -7.28
C TYR A 426 -6.90 -27.68 -6.15
N PRO A 427 -6.95 -29.03 -6.07
CA PRO A 427 -7.86 -29.75 -5.17
C PRO A 427 -7.62 -29.51 -3.67
N PHE A 428 -6.45 -28.96 -3.32
CA PHE A 428 -6.11 -28.56 -1.95
C PHE A 428 -6.85 -27.30 -1.49
N ILE A 429 -7.42 -26.52 -2.42
CA ILE A 429 -8.27 -25.37 -2.09
C ILE A 429 -9.65 -25.89 -1.74
N THR A 430 -9.93 -25.92 -0.44
CA THR A 430 -11.20 -26.42 0.10
C THR A 430 -11.98 -25.30 0.79
N PHE A 431 -13.30 -25.42 0.77
CA PHE A 431 -14.20 -24.42 1.34
C PHE A 431 -14.90 -24.95 2.58
N SER A 432 -14.99 -24.12 3.62
CA SER A 432 -15.81 -24.41 4.81
C SER A 432 -17.29 -24.40 4.43
N SER A 433 -18.05 -25.33 5.01
CA SER A 433 -19.51 -25.35 4.93
C SER A 433 -20.16 -24.24 5.78
N SER A 434 -19.41 -23.65 6.73
CA SER A 434 -19.91 -22.65 7.66
C SER A 434 -19.71 -21.22 7.15
N GLU A 435 -20.74 -20.39 7.26
CA GLU A 435 -20.63 -18.96 6.95
C GLU A 435 -19.79 -18.23 8.02
N ASN A 436 -18.69 -17.60 7.59
CA ASN A 436 -17.90 -16.67 8.41
C ASN A 436 -18.46 -15.24 8.40
N LEU A 437 -17.86 -14.34 9.19
CA LEU A 437 -18.28 -12.94 9.30
C LEU A 437 -18.27 -12.20 7.94
N GLU A 438 -17.23 -12.41 7.12
CA GLU A 438 -17.09 -11.73 5.82
C GLU A 438 -18.15 -12.16 4.81
N SER A 439 -18.40 -13.47 4.69
CA SER A 439 -19.46 -13.99 3.82
C SER A 439 -20.84 -13.47 4.24
N ARG A 440 -21.11 -13.36 5.55
CA ARG A 440 -22.35 -12.74 6.08
C ARG A 440 -22.45 -11.27 5.75
N LYS A 441 -21.36 -10.49 5.90
CA LYS A 441 -21.32 -9.07 5.51
C LYS A 441 -21.66 -8.90 4.03
N ILE A 442 -21.07 -9.71 3.15
CA ILE A 442 -21.33 -9.66 1.71
C ILE A 442 -22.78 -10.04 1.39
N LYS A 443 -23.32 -11.10 2.00
CA LYS A 443 -24.73 -11.51 1.79
C LYS A 443 -25.74 -10.49 2.29
N LYS A 444 -25.41 -9.71 3.32
CA LYS A 444 -26.23 -8.60 3.82
C LYS A 444 -26.12 -7.33 2.96
N HIS A 445 -25.07 -7.20 2.15
CA HIS A 445 -24.86 -6.03 1.29
C HIS A 445 -26.02 -5.83 0.30
N TYR A 446 -26.41 -4.58 0.06
CA TYR A 446 -27.54 -4.24 -0.81
C TYR A 446 -27.39 -4.83 -2.22
N SER A 447 -26.19 -4.80 -2.80
CA SER A 447 -25.93 -5.43 -4.11
C SER A 447 -26.31 -6.91 -4.12
N TYR A 448 -25.88 -7.68 -3.11
CA TYR A 448 -26.18 -9.11 -3.06
C TYR A 448 -27.67 -9.36 -2.92
N ARG A 449 -28.33 -8.67 -1.99
CA ARG A 449 -29.78 -8.85 -1.73
C ARG A 449 -30.63 -8.47 -2.93
N LEU A 450 -30.31 -7.34 -3.57
CA LEU A 450 -31.03 -6.86 -4.75
C LEU A 450 -30.84 -7.83 -5.91
N GLY A 451 -29.61 -8.23 -6.24
CA GLY A 451 -29.40 -9.13 -7.37
C GLY A 451 -29.92 -10.54 -7.09
N LYS A 452 -29.93 -11.02 -5.84
CA LYS A 452 -30.62 -12.26 -5.46
C LYS A 452 -32.14 -12.16 -5.72
N PHE A 453 -32.76 -11.05 -5.34
CA PHE A 453 -34.17 -10.78 -5.65
C PHE A 453 -34.42 -10.77 -7.16
N LEU A 454 -33.61 -10.03 -7.92
CA LEU A 454 -33.74 -9.94 -9.38
C LEU A 454 -33.54 -11.30 -10.06
N LYS A 455 -32.54 -12.08 -9.63
CA LYS A 455 -32.29 -13.43 -10.14
C LYS A 455 -33.53 -14.31 -10.00
N ASN A 456 -34.15 -14.29 -8.82
CA ASN A 456 -35.34 -15.08 -8.53
C ASN A 456 -36.57 -14.56 -9.29
N TYR A 457 -36.78 -13.25 -9.34
CA TYR A 457 -37.94 -12.65 -9.99
C TYR A 457 -37.97 -12.91 -11.50
N PHE A 458 -36.79 -12.87 -12.15
CA PHE A 458 -36.67 -13.07 -13.59
C PHE A 458 -36.28 -14.50 -14.00
N ASN A 459 -36.24 -15.46 -13.06
CA ASN A 459 -35.83 -16.85 -13.29
C ASN A 459 -34.50 -16.97 -14.07
N ILE A 460 -33.53 -16.13 -13.73
CA ILE A 460 -32.21 -16.15 -14.37
C ILE A 460 -31.44 -17.32 -13.75
N SER A 461 -31.09 -18.33 -14.55
CA SER A 461 -30.34 -19.53 -14.12
C SER A 461 -28.92 -19.20 -13.69
#